data_AF-A0AA37CWD3-F1
#
_entry.id   AF-A0AA37CWD3-F1
#
_cell.length_a   1.000
_cell.length_b   1.000
_cell.length_c   1.000
_cell.angle_alpha   90.00
_cell.angle_beta   90.00
_cell.angle_gamma   90.00
#
_symmetry.space_group_name_H-M   'P 1'
#
loop_
_entity.id
_entity.type
_entity.pdbx_description
1 polymer ?
#
loop_
_entity_poly.entity_id
_entity_poly.type
_entity_poly.pdbx_seq_one_letter_code
_entity_poly.pdbx_strand_id
1 'polypeptide(L)'
;MRLICPHCKSRMTSRTTRQMSLLSVESYQRCTNFECGFRCKVLAEIVAELKPAELRNPAVVLPVVHTAQPIPTHPRPFPAIEALKQAGVAETAAEQEGA
;
A
#
# COMPACT_ATOMS: atom_id res chain seq x y z
N MET A 1 -6.75 -7.72 8.37
CA MET A 1 -7.30 -6.38 8.08
C MET A 1 -8.73 -6.53 7.59
N ARG A 2 -9.65 -5.65 8.00
CA ARG A 2 -11.03 -5.62 7.49
C ARG A 2 -11.12 -4.57 6.39
N LEU A 3 -10.84 -4.98 5.16
CA LEU A 3 -10.91 -4.09 3.99
C LEU A 3 -12.31 -4.11 3.39
N ILE A 4 -12.72 -2.97 2.85
CA ILE A 4 -13.99 -2.77 2.16
C ILE A 4 -13.68 -2.61 0.68
N CYS A 5 -14.44 -3.33 -0.16
CA CYS A 5 -14.29 -3.27 -1.60
C CYS A 5 -14.64 -1.85 -2.09
N PRO A 6 -13.76 -1.18 -2.85
CA PRO A 6 -14.02 0.17 -3.34
C PRO A 6 -15.14 0.23 -4.38
N HIS A 7 -15.48 -0.90 -5.02
CA HIS A 7 -16.50 -0.95 -6.07
C HIS A 7 -17.92 -1.16 -5.54
N CYS A 8 -18.11 -2.14 -4.65
CA CYS A 8 -19.44 -2.56 -4.19
C CYS A 8 -19.65 -2.45 -2.69
N LYS A 9 -18.67 -1.90 -1.94
CA LYS A 9 -18.71 -1.73 -0.48
C LYS A 9 -18.86 -3.03 0.32
N SER A 10 -18.81 -4.19 -0.34
CA SER A 10 -18.79 -5.50 0.32
C SER A 10 -17.47 -5.71 1.05
N ARG A 11 -17.45 -6.63 2.02
CA ARG A 11 -16.22 -6.99 2.74
C ARG A 11 -15.24 -7.68 1.80
N MET A 12 -13.95 -7.59 2.13
CA MET A 12 -12.90 -8.34 1.46
C MET A 12 -12.34 -9.41 2.39
N THR A 13 -11.88 -10.50 1.79
CA THR A 13 -11.27 -11.64 2.48
C THR A 13 -9.84 -11.84 2.01
N SER A 14 -8.91 -12.01 2.97
CA SER A 14 -7.52 -12.35 2.68
C SER A 14 -7.45 -13.79 2.14
N ARG A 15 -6.71 -13.99 1.05
CA ARG A 15 -6.37 -15.31 0.52
C ARG A 15 -5.03 -15.78 1.03
N THR A 16 -4.03 -14.91 0.91
CA THR A 16 -2.66 -15.17 1.33
C THR A 16 -2.06 -13.88 1.86
N THR A 17 -1.22 -14.03 2.88
CA THR A 17 -0.48 -12.94 3.51
C THR A 17 0.99 -13.34 3.56
N ARG A 18 1.88 -12.41 3.22
CA ARG A 18 3.31 -12.59 3.27
C ARG A 18 3.93 -11.46 4.07
N GLN A 19 4.71 -11.80 5.10
CA GLN A 19 5.50 -10.81 5.81
C GLN A 19 6.65 -10.36 4.91
N MET A 20 6.82 -9.05 4.75
CA MET A 20 7.84 -8.44 3.88
C MET A 20 9.00 -7.87 4.69
N SER A 21 8.72 -7.30 5.86
CA SER A 21 9.70 -6.80 6.81
C SER A 21 9.15 -6.92 8.24
N LEU A 22 9.89 -6.43 9.24
CA LEU A 22 9.38 -6.32 10.61
C LEU A 22 8.12 -5.45 10.71
N LEU A 23 7.91 -4.54 9.76
CA LEU A 23 6.86 -3.51 9.80
C LEU A 23 5.85 -3.60 8.66
N SER A 24 6.14 -4.38 7.61
CA SER A 24 5.34 -4.42 6.39
C SER A 24 4.84 -5.82 6.07
N VAL A 25 3.57 -5.91 5.67
CA VAL A 25 2.89 -7.14 5.25
C VAL A 25 2.20 -6.93 3.91
N GLU A 26 2.44 -7.86 3.00
CA GLU A 26 1.75 -7.97 1.73
C GLU A 26 0.57 -8.95 1.88
N SER A 27 -0.58 -8.63 1.27
CA SER A 27 -1.74 -9.53 1.28
C SER A 27 -2.53 -9.49 -0.01
N TYR A 28 -3.06 -10.64 -0.41
CA TYR A 28 -3.95 -10.78 -1.56
C TYR A 28 -5.39 -10.86 -1.06
N GLN A 29 -6.23 -9.98 -1.58
CA GLN A 29 -7.60 -9.78 -1.10
C GLN A 29 -8.60 -10.09 -2.22
N ARG A 30 -9.73 -10.67 -1.84
CA ARG A 30 -10.87 -10.91 -2.74
C ARG A 30 -12.14 -10.34 -2.14
N CYS A 31 -12.91 -9.62 -2.95
CA CYS A 31 -14.26 -9.20 -2.61
C CYS A 31 -15.16 -10.42 -2.32
N THR A 32 -16.01 -10.32 -1.29
CA THR A 32 -16.97 -11.40 -0.97
C THR A 32 -18.15 -11.44 -1.93
N ASN A 33 -18.51 -10.31 -2.54
CA ASN A 33 -19.51 -10.30 -3.61
C ASN A 33 -18.93 -10.94 -4.88
N PHE A 34 -19.50 -12.07 -5.28
CA PHE A 34 -19.10 -12.85 -6.44
C PHE A 34 -19.26 -12.07 -7.75
N GLU A 35 -20.37 -11.32 -7.90
CA GLU A 35 -20.64 -10.51 -9.10
C GLU A 35 -19.61 -9.40 -9.29
N CYS A 36 -19.16 -8.80 -8.18
CA CYS A 36 -18.12 -7.78 -8.23
C CYS A 36 -16.76 -8.37 -8.65
N GLY A 37 -16.43 -9.59 -8.21
CA GLY A 37 -15.24 -10.32 -8.63
C GLY A 37 -13.89 -9.67 -8.27
N PHE A 38 -13.88 -8.47 -7.67
CA PHE A 38 -12.69 -7.66 -7.47
C PHE A 38 -11.64 -8.37 -6.62
N ARG A 39 -10.40 -8.30 -7.09
CA ARG A 39 -9.21 -8.87 -6.46
C ARG A 39 -8.14 -7.80 -6.46
N CYS A 40 -7.44 -7.66 -5.33
CA CYS A 40 -6.35 -6.72 -5.24
C CYS A 40 -5.23 -7.26 -4.38
N LYS A 41 -4.08 -6.62 -4.55
CA LYS A 41 -2.90 -6.79 -3.70
C LYS A 41 -2.82 -5.58 -2.79
N VAL A 42 -2.55 -5.81 -1.51
CA VAL A 42 -2.51 -4.76 -0.49
C VAL A 42 -1.18 -4.86 0.24
N LEU A 43 -0.49 -3.73 0.33
CA LEU A 43 0.65 -3.54 1.23
C LEU A 43 0.16 -2.77 2.45
N ALA A 44 0.40 -3.31 3.64
CA ALA A 44 0.14 -2.63 4.90
C ALA A 44 1.44 -2.47 5.67
N GLU A 45 1.61 -1.32 6.30
CA GLU A 45 2.85 -0.97 6.99
C GLU A 45 2.53 -0.25 8.30
N ILE A 46 3.28 -0.61 9.34
CA ILE A 46 3.28 0.12 10.61
C ILE A 46 4.16 1.34 10.40
N VAL A 47 3.57 2.53 10.42
CA VAL A 47 4.26 3.80 10.10
C VAL A 47 4.60 4.63 11.33
N ALA A 48 3.99 4.35 12.49
CA ALA A 48 4.22 5.05 13.74
C ALA A 48 3.77 4.22 14.94
N GLU A 49 4.33 4.52 16.11
CA GLU A 49 3.87 4.04 17.41
C GLU A 49 2.88 5.06 18.00
N LEU A 50 1.68 4.61 18.37
CA LEU A 50 0.76 5.45 19.18
C LEU A 50 1.19 5.46 20.64
N LYS A 51 1.82 4.37 21.07
CA LYS A 51 2.43 4.17 22.38
C LYS A 51 3.67 3.30 22.17
N PRO A 52 4.82 3.63 22.79
CA PRO A 52 5.99 2.77 22.74
C PRO A 52 5.70 1.39 23.32
N ALA A 53 6.23 0.34 22.69
CA ALA A 53 6.14 -1.02 23.21
C ALA A 53 6.94 -1.14 24.53
N GLU A 54 6.35 -1.77 25.55
CA GLU A 54 7.03 -2.05 26.83
C GLU A 54 8.25 -2.96 26.64
N LEU A 55 8.14 -3.92 25.72
CA LEU A 55 9.25 -4.77 25.31
C LEU A 55 9.77 -4.29 23.95
N ARG A 56 10.77 -3.41 23.98
CA ARG A 56 11.30 -2.77 22.77
C ARG A 56 12.23 -3.70 22.00
N ASN A 57 11.94 -3.91 20.72
CA ASN A 57 12.88 -4.51 19.77
C ASN A 57 13.80 -3.40 19.22
N PRO A 58 15.13 -3.46 19.45
CA PRO A 58 16.05 -2.41 19.00
C PRO A 58 16.14 -2.28 17.47
N ALA A 59 15.74 -3.30 16.70
CA ALA A 59 15.68 -3.22 15.24
C ALA A 59 14.44 -2.46 14.72
N VAL A 60 13.48 -2.12 15.59
CA VAL A 60 12.27 -1.38 15.24
C VAL A 60 12.45 0.07 15.65
N VAL A 61 12.65 0.94 14.65
CA VAL A 61 12.77 2.39 14.83
C VAL A 61 11.57 3.06 14.17
N LEU A 62 10.60 3.47 14.98
CA LEU A 62 9.37 4.13 14.53
C LEU A 62 9.19 5.47 15.27
N PRO A 63 8.60 6.49 14.61
CA PRO A 63 8.22 7.72 15.29
C PRO A 63 7.05 7.46 16.26
N VAL A 64 7.10 8.04 17.44
CA VAL A 64 5.97 8.05 18.39
C VAL A 64 5.08 9.24 18.08
N VAL A 65 3.80 8.98 17.80
CA VAL A 65 2.83 10.03 17.47
C VAL A 65 1.71 10.06 18.50
N HIS A 66 1.50 11.22 19.12
CA HIS A 66 0.51 11.41 20.18
C HIS A 66 -0.87 11.84 19.66
N THR A 67 -0.95 12.18 18.37
CA THR A 67 -2.16 12.58 17.66
C THR A 67 -2.32 11.74 16.41
N ALA A 68 -3.55 11.61 15.91
CA ALA A 68 -3.80 11.09 14.58
C ALA A 68 -3.10 12.02 13.56
N GLN A 69 -1.88 11.68 13.18
CA GLN A 69 -1.22 12.34 12.07
C GLN A 69 -2.04 12.08 10.81
N PRO A 70 -2.23 13.10 9.95
CA PRO A 70 -2.92 12.88 8.69
C PRO A 70 -2.19 11.77 7.93
N ILE A 71 -2.96 10.83 7.38
CA ILE A 71 -2.42 9.83 6.46
C ILE A 71 -1.67 10.62 5.37
N PRO A 72 -0.42 10.25 5.03
CA PRO A 72 0.30 10.91 3.94
C PRO A 72 -0.60 10.98 2.71
N THR A 73 -0.97 12.20 2.31
CA THR A 73 -1.94 12.45 1.22
C THR A 73 -1.32 12.24 -0.15
N HIS A 74 0.01 12.29 -0.22
CA HIS A 74 0.74 11.90 -1.42
C HIS A 74 0.78 10.37 -1.49
N PRO A 75 0.31 9.77 -2.60
CA PRO A 75 0.47 8.33 -2.80
C PRO A 75 1.97 8.03 -2.73
N ARG A 76 2.38 7.19 -1.78
CA ARG A 76 3.75 6.66 -1.78
C ARG A 76 3.91 5.97 -3.13
N PRO A 77 4.80 6.46 -4.02
CA PRO A 77 4.92 5.86 -5.33
C PRO A 77 5.32 4.40 -5.11
N PHE A 78 4.51 3.47 -5.64
CA PHE A 78 5.02 2.13 -5.81
C PHE A 78 6.19 2.25 -6.78
N PRO A 79 7.40 1.76 -6.45
CA PRO A 79 8.55 1.90 -7.34
C PRO A 79 8.26 1.36 -8.75
N ALA A 80 7.41 0.34 -8.86
CA ALA A 80 6.93 -0.19 -10.14
C ALA A 80 6.01 0.79 -10.90
N ILE A 81 5.13 1.52 -10.21
CA ILE A 81 4.28 2.55 -10.84
C ILE A 81 5.13 3.75 -11.26
N GLU A 82 6.14 4.10 -10.46
CA GLU A 82 7.07 5.19 -10.78
C GLU A 82 7.96 4.82 -11.97
N ALA A 83 8.47 3.59 -12.01
CA ALA A 83 9.18 3.06 -13.17
C ALA A 83 8.30 3.04 -14.43
N LEU A 84 7.02 2.66 -14.32
CA LEU A 84 6.06 2.72 -15.44
C LEU A 84 5.77 4.17 -15.87
N LYS A 85 5.65 5.11 -14.94
CA LYS A 85 5.51 6.54 -15.25
C LYS A 85 6.76 7.09 -15.95
N GLN A 86 7.95 6.74 -15.48
CA GLN A 86 9.23 7.14 -16.07
C GLN A 86 9.41 6.53 -17.47
N ALA A 87 8.99 5.28 -17.69
CA ALA A 87 8.98 4.65 -19.01
C ALA A 87 8.05 5.38 -20.00
N GLY A 88 6.82 5.73 -19.60
CA GLY A 88 5.90 6.46 -20.47
C GLY A 88 6.31 7.91 -20.77
N VAL A 89 7.10 8.56 -19.90
CA VAL A 89 7.67 9.89 -20.17
C VAL A 89 8.82 9.82 -21.19
N ALA A 90 9.57 8.71 -21.24
CA ALA A 90 10.62 8.52 -22.24
C ALA A 90 10.06 8.30 -23.67
N GLU A 91 8.91 7.63 -23.79
CA GLU A 91 8.26 7.39 -25.09
C GLU A 91 7.66 8.68 -25.70
N THR A 92 7.15 9.61 -24.87
CA THR A 92 6.58 10.87 -25.36
C THR A 92 7.63 11.92 -25.74
N ALA A 93 8.83 11.85 -25.16
CA ALA A 93 9.95 12.74 -25.53
C ALA A 93 10.58 12.36 -26.89
N ALA A 94 10.51 11.09 -27.30
CA ALA A 94 11.06 10.64 -28.58
C ALA A 94 10.19 11.00 -29.80
N GLU A 95 8.89 11.28 -29.60
CA GLU A 95 7.94 11.54 -30.70
C GLU A 95 7.81 13.04 -31.04
N GLN A 96 8.44 13.94 -30.27
CA GLN A 96 8.38 15.40 -30.49
C GLN A 96 9.60 16.01 -31.23
N GLU A 97 10.60 15.23 -31.64
CA GLU A 97 11.75 15.73 -32.43
C GLU A 97 11.64 15.48 -33.94
N GLY A 98 10.47 15.07 -34.43
CA GLY A 98 10.26 14.77 -35.85
C GLY A 98 8.94 15.30 -36.42
N ALA A 99 8.79 16.62 -36.54
CA ALA A 99 7.83 17.26 -37.45
C ALA A 99 8.28 18.68 -37.82
#